data_AF-A0A1V5XX93-F1
#
_entry.id   AF-A0A1V5XX93-F1
#
_cell.length_a   1.000
_cell.length_b   1.000
_cell.length_c   1.000
_cell.angle_alpha   90.00
_cell.angle_beta   90.00
_cell.angle_gamma   90.00
#
_symmetry.space_group_name_H-M   'P 1'
#
loop_
_entity.id
_entity.type
_entity.pdbx_description
1 polymer ?
#
loop_
_entity_poly.entity_id
_entity_poly.type
_entity_poly.pdbx_seq_one_letter_code
_entity_poly.pdbx_strand_id
1 'polypeptide(L)'
;MRNRPLSLLRCVCMLLMLFLIAVPLCGCGANPVTVPSAAPETTTAPVTTPASTPAPAPTPNPYDFPRLRTDYRLDLTDEGTAVIDRESGETTVVPFGEKMFFKGEMKYSKDTDFIIHHVRSHAETYITMDESAVLPVDFLRTTAYWTWNGKTARECLDERFNTPWRFPDQKDKVIVGYVNAMEYSGVDRWDPSFDPAWDKDGDAIIDNDASPLPDYVDTRTFKTGFRTYVAKYWTDSWREELKRDIDATAAQHFDGIMLDTMLAYSTWAQADPSLTLETYIQRNVELIKWISDYAKERYGSAFVITGNFNPDTEFFKYFPDLSDYMDGGYYQNAFFRWEGSGIIDGYGRSFSEKRFENPYIDFMVSQGLSVLDMDHLGTGVIPEGLDFADYNDRITEEKLLALFRWAIDSGSTPFVIEVFMAQPYKLVPRFSRVYEDLPPFSDTPYADWVLGSEAHDVIPTGAGDDMVYGGPGDDQIDGGQGDDAAYYTGQRKDYEVVREDENVIVTARKGDEGRDMLVNIERLIFLDMTETIH
;
A
#
# COMPACT_ATOMS: atom_id res chain seq x y z
N MET A 1 50.14 39.19 -3.02
CA MET A 1 50.40 39.72 -4.37
C MET A 1 49.35 39.16 -5.32
N ARG A 2 48.63 40.05 -6.02
CA ARG A 2 47.71 39.87 -7.18
C ARG A 2 46.41 39.06 -6.93
N ASN A 3 45.24 39.71 -6.83
CA ASN A 3 44.34 40.24 -7.90
C ASN A 3 43.74 39.12 -8.75
N ARG A 4 42.45 38.72 -8.62
CA ARG A 4 41.15 39.38 -8.97
C ARG A 4 40.50 38.55 -10.12
N PRO A 5 39.19 38.65 -10.46
CA PRO A 5 38.03 39.12 -9.69
C PRO A 5 36.72 38.30 -9.91
N LEU A 6 35.66 38.66 -9.16
CA LEU A 6 34.25 38.49 -9.55
C LEU A 6 33.91 39.34 -10.79
N SER A 7 32.96 38.87 -11.61
CA SER A 7 32.13 39.73 -12.46
C SER A 7 30.69 39.23 -12.53
N LEU A 8 29.75 40.09 -12.11
CA LEU A 8 28.34 40.05 -12.49
C LEU A 8 28.18 40.27 -14.00
N LEU A 9 27.21 39.61 -14.65
CA LEU A 9 26.31 40.29 -15.59
C LEU A 9 25.02 39.49 -15.86
N ARG A 10 23.90 40.23 -15.82
CA ARG A 10 22.54 39.84 -16.27
C ARG A 10 22.46 39.80 -17.81
N CYS A 11 21.67 38.87 -18.37
CA CYS A 11 20.83 38.96 -19.60
C CYS A 11 20.07 37.62 -19.73
N VAL A 12 18.75 37.55 -19.51
CA VAL A 12 17.63 37.72 -20.47
C VAL A 12 17.68 36.73 -21.67
N CYS A 13 16.77 35.74 -21.66
CA CYS A 13 16.08 35.01 -22.75
C CYS A 13 15.31 33.88 -22.04
N MET A 14 13.99 33.86 -21.85
CA MET A 14 12.85 33.84 -22.78
C MET A 14 12.92 32.73 -23.83
N LEU A 15 11.94 31.82 -23.72
CA LEU A 15 11.41 30.84 -24.68
C LEU A 15 12.08 29.46 -24.85
N LEU A 16 11.17 28.46 -24.84
CA LEU A 16 11.21 27.10 -25.43
C LEU A 16 11.95 26.01 -24.64
N MET A 17 11.17 25.18 -23.94
CA MET A 17 11.02 23.77 -24.32
C MET A 17 9.71 23.18 -23.76
N LEU A 18 8.77 22.98 -24.68
CA LEU A 18 7.65 22.06 -24.56
C LEU A 18 8.13 20.62 -24.84
N PHE A 19 7.37 19.66 -24.29
CA PHE A 19 7.21 18.25 -24.66
C PHE A 19 7.94 17.15 -23.87
N LEU A 20 7.09 16.18 -23.48
CA LEU A 20 7.31 14.79 -23.01
C LEU A 20 7.59 14.68 -21.50
N ILE A 21 6.77 14.00 -20.70
CA ILE A 21 6.14 12.70 -20.92
C ILE A 21 4.66 12.72 -20.49
N ALA A 22 3.78 12.42 -21.45
CA ALA A 22 2.47 11.87 -21.20
C ALA A 22 2.62 10.36 -21.11
N VAL A 23 2.12 9.73 -20.06
CA VAL A 23 1.80 8.28 -20.09
C VAL A 23 0.33 8.17 -20.47
N PRO A 24 -0.02 7.74 -21.70
CA PRO A 24 -1.39 7.43 -22.02
C PRO A 24 -1.69 5.99 -21.56
N LEU A 25 -2.69 5.85 -20.69
CA LEU A 25 -3.47 4.62 -20.62
C LEU A 25 -4.43 4.55 -21.83
N CYS A 26 -4.59 3.31 -22.31
CA CYS A 26 -5.59 2.77 -23.25
C CYS A 26 -5.33 2.83 -24.77
N GLY A 27 -5.28 1.63 -25.38
CA GLY A 27 -5.47 1.42 -26.82
C GLY A 27 -5.30 -0.03 -27.24
N CYS A 28 -6.40 -0.79 -27.32
CA CYS A 28 -6.45 -2.07 -28.02
C CYS A 28 -5.95 -1.92 -29.48
N GLY A 29 -5.01 -2.76 -29.88
CA GLY A 29 -4.54 -2.88 -31.26
C GLY A 29 -4.02 -4.29 -31.50
N ALA A 30 -4.90 -5.18 -31.95
CA ALA A 30 -4.50 -6.50 -32.45
C ALA A 30 -3.53 -6.34 -33.62
N ASN A 31 -2.34 -6.95 -33.54
CA ASN A 31 -1.52 -7.24 -34.70
C ASN A 31 -1.29 -8.75 -34.79
N PRO A 32 -1.45 -9.35 -35.98
CA PRO A 32 -1.45 -10.80 -36.15
C PRO A 32 -0.05 -11.37 -35.94
N VAL A 33 0.07 -12.31 -35.02
CA VAL A 33 1.24 -13.17 -34.89
C VAL A 33 1.25 -14.12 -36.09
N THR A 34 2.21 -13.92 -36.99
CA THR A 34 2.58 -14.94 -37.99
C THR A 34 3.22 -16.11 -37.26
N VAL A 35 2.50 -17.23 -37.24
CA VAL A 35 2.95 -18.54 -36.73
C VAL A 35 3.96 -19.15 -37.72
N PRO A 36 5.08 -19.75 -37.28
CA PRO A 36 5.97 -20.50 -38.17
C PRO A 36 5.30 -21.80 -38.63
N SER A 37 5.45 -22.11 -39.92
CA SER A 37 4.98 -23.32 -40.59
C SER A 37 5.31 -24.60 -39.82
N ALA A 38 4.28 -25.39 -39.48
CA ALA A 38 4.40 -26.72 -38.90
C ALA A 38 5.05 -27.73 -39.87
N ALA A 39 5.91 -28.60 -39.33
CA ALA A 39 6.39 -29.82 -39.99
C ALA A 39 5.28 -30.90 -40.01
N PRO A 40 5.30 -31.85 -40.96
CA PRO A 40 4.16 -32.75 -41.19
C PRO A 40 4.01 -33.80 -40.08
N GLU A 41 2.79 -33.91 -39.55
CA GLU A 41 2.37 -34.89 -38.56
C GLU A 41 2.30 -36.30 -39.16
N THR A 42 2.92 -37.26 -38.47
CA THR A 42 2.70 -38.70 -38.65
C THR A 42 1.38 -39.10 -38.00
N THR A 43 0.48 -39.68 -38.79
CA THR A 43 -0.84 -40.18 -38.38
C THR A 43 -0.74 -41.35 -37.39
N THR A 44 -1.24 -41.18 -36.17
CA THR A 44 -1.66 -42.28 -35.28
C THR A 44 -3.17 -42.22 -35.05
N ALA A 45 -3.80 -43.39 -35.04
CA ALA A 45 -5.25 -43.58 -35.00
C ALA A 45 -5.89 -43.10 -33.67
N PRO A 46 -7.16 -42.66 -33.68
CA PRO A 46 -7.78 -42.02 -32.52
C PRO A 46 -8.11 -43.05 -31.44
N VAL A 47 -7.67 -42.76 -30.22
CA VAL A 47 -8.15 -43.41 -28.99
C VAL A 47 -9.50 -42.77 -28.64
N THR A 48 -10.57 -43.56 -28.63
CA THR A 48 -11.89 -43.13 -28.15
C THR A 48 -11.88 -43.01 -26.63
N THR A 49 -11.92 -41.78 -26.12
CA THR A 49 -12.20 -41.48 -24.70
C THR A 49 -13.67 -41.75 -24.38
N PRO A 50 -14.01 -42.29 -23.20
CA PRO A 50 -15.41 -42.42 -22.79
C PRO A 50 -16.01 -41.03 -22.55
N ALA A 51 -17.27 -40.84 -22.91
CA ALA A 51 -18.01 -39.62 -22.63
C ALA A 51 -18.00 -39.34 -21.12
N SER A 52 -17.51 -38.17 -20.73
CA SER A 52 -17.59 -37.69 -19.35
C SER A 52 -19.05 -37.39 -19.02
N THR A 53 -19.51 -37.93 -17.88
CA THR A 53 -20.79 -37.55 -17.28
C THR A 53 -20.78 -36.03 -17.03
N PRO A 54 -21.84 -35.29 -17.37
CA PRO A 54 -21.90 -33.86 -17.05
C PRO A 54 -21.75 -33.69 -15.53
N ALA A 55 -20.89 -32.76 -15.13
CA ALA A 55 -20.73 -32.40 -13.72
C ALA A 55 -22.12 -32.09 -13.12
N PRO A 56 -22.41 -32.54 -11.88
CA PRO A 56 -23.64 -32.14 -11.21
C PRO A 56 -23.74 -30.63 -11.22
N ALA A 57 -24.95 -30.10 -11.47
CA ALA A 57 -25.19 -28.67 -11.39
C ALA A 57 -24.68 -28.15 -10.04
N PRO A 58 -23.92 -27.04 -10.01
CA PRO A 58 -23.39 -26.53 -8.76
C PRO A 58 -24.56 -26.31 -7.80
N THR A 59 -24.42 -26.81 -6.57
CA THR A 59 -25.35 -26.51 -5.49
C THR A 59 -25.45 -24.98 -5.39
N PRO A 60 -26.65 -24.39 -5.33
CA PRO A 60 -26.78 -22.95 -5.14
C PRO A 60 -25.97 -22.54 -3.91
N ASN A 61 -25.14 -21.51 -4.04
CA ASN A 61 -24.47 -20.94 -2.87
C ASN A 61 -25.57 -20.42 -1.93
N PRO A 62 -25.59 -20.84 -0.65
CA PRO A 62 -26.62 -20.39 0.29
C PRO A 62 -26.57 -18.88 0.58
N TYR A 63 -25.49 -18.19 0.22
CA TYR A 63 -25.22 -16.77 0.46
C TYR A 63 -25.37 -15.93 -0.82
N ASP A 64 -26.53 -16.04 -1.47
CA ASP A 64 -26.90 -15.23 -2.64
C ASP A 64 -27.91 -14.13 -2.23
N PHE A 65 -27.46 -12.89 -2.29
CA PHE A 65 -28.20 -11.70 -1.91
C PHE A 65 -28.72 -11.01 -3.18
N PRO A 66 -30.04 -10.79 -3.34
CA PRO A 66 -30.63 -10.35 -4.60
C PRO A 66 -30.33 -8.89 -4.99
N ARG A 67 -29.73 -8.11 -4.08
CA ARG A 67 -29.50 -6.67 -4.22
C ARG A 67 -28.01 -6.33 -4.28
N LEU A 68 -27.71 -5.06 -4.57
CA LEU A 68 -26.33 -4.59 -4.70
C LEU A 68 -25.62 -4.61 -3.34
N ARG A 69 -24.29 -4.75 -3.33
CA ARG A 69 -23.48 -4.71 -2.10
C ARG A 69 -23.78 -3.50 -1.22
N THR A 70 -24.01 -2.33 -1.80
CA THR A 70 -24.31 -1.06 -1.08
C THR A 70 -25.68 -1.02 -0.40
N ASP A 71 -26.56 -1.97 -0.73
CA ASP A 71 -27.85 -2.15 -0.06
C ASP A 71 -27.74 -2.89 1.28
N TYR A 72 -26.55 -3.42 1.59
CA TYR A 72 -26.28 -4.18 2.80
C TYR A 72 -25.22 -3.49 3.68
N ARG A 73 -25.37 -3.66 5.00
CA ARG A 73 -24.32 -3.37 5.99
C ARG A 73 -23.64 -4.69 6.35
N LEU A 74 -22.31 -4.69 6.45
CA LEU A 74 -21.50 -5.86 6.77
C LEU A 74 -20.78 -5.67 8.10
N ASP A 75 -21.22 -6.38 9.12
CA ASP A 75 -20.59 -6.33 10.44
C ASP A 75 -19.82 -7.62 10.73
N LEU A 76 -18.66 -7.49 11.34
CA LEU A 76 -17.90 -8.61 11.89
C LEU A 76 -18.62 -9.18 13.12
N THR A 77 -18.56 -10.50 13.24
CA THR A 77 -19.01 -11.29 14.39
C THR A 77 -17.99 -12.38 14.66
N ASP A 78 -18.08 -13.05 15.81
CA ASP A 78 -17.18 -14.15 16.18
C ASP A 78 -17.21 -15.33 15.19
N GLU A 79 -18.31 -15.50 14.43
CA GLU A 79 -18.52 -16.66 13.54
C GLU A 79 -18.41 -16.31 12.05
N GLY A 80 -18.25 -15.03 11.69
CA GLY A 80 -18.26 -14.59 10.30
C GLY A 80 -18.73 -13.15 10.09
N THR A 81 -19.09 -12.81 8.86
CA THR A 81 -19.66 -11.50 8.50
C THR A 81 -21.18 -11.56 8.53
N ALA A 82 -21.81 -10.77 9.40
CA ALA A 82 -23.23 -10.50 9.38
C ALA A 82 -23.58 -9.58 8.20
N VAL A 83 -24.32 -10.10 7.24
CA VAL A 83 -24.89 -9.37 6.10
C VAL A 83 -26.29 -8.90 6.49
N ILE A 84 -26.44 -7.59 6.67
CA ILE A 84 -27.68 -6.95 7.14
C ILE A 84 -28.31 -6.17 5.99
N ASP A 85 -29.50 -6.57 5.56
CA ASP A 85 -30.29 -5.82 4.57
C ASP A 85 -30.77 -4.50 5.17
N ARG A 86 -30.40 -3.37 4.55
CA ARG A 86 -30.68 -2.05 5.10
C ARG A 86 -32.14 -1.62 4.99
N GLU A 87 -32.92 -2.27 4.11
CA GLU A 87 -34.35 -1.98 3.96
C GLU A 87 -35.19 -2.84 4.91
N SER A 88 -34.91 -4.14 4.98
CA SER A 88 -35.71 -5.07 5.79
C SER A 88 -35.20 -5.27 7.22
N GLY A 89 -33.91 -5.02 7.46
CA GLY A 89 -33.22 -5.35 8.70
C GLY A 89 -32.94 -6.85 8.88
N GLU A 90 -33.18 -7.67 7.86
CA GLU A 90 -32.86 -9.10 7.89
C GLU A 90 -31.35 -9.32 7.93
N THR A 91 -30.90 -10.22 8.79
CA THR A 91 -29.48 -10.53 8.99
C THR A 91 -29.18 -11.98 8.65
N THR A 92 -28.16 -12.21 7.82
CA THR A 92 -27.58 -13.53 7.56
C THR A 92 -26.11 -13.52 7.92
N VAL A 93 -25.65 -14.43 8.79
CA VAL A 93 -24.22 -14.57 9.09
C VAL A 93 -23.59 -15.51 8.07
N VAL A 94 -22.61 -14.99 7.33
CA VAL A 94 -21.79 -15.74 6.37
C VAL A 94 -20.48 -16.09 7.07
N PRO A 95 -20.12 -17.38 7.22
CA PRO A 95 -18.86 -17.77 7.86
C PRO A 95 -17.62 -17.20 7.15
N PHE A 96 -16.57 -16.89 7.91
CA PHE A 96 -15.32 -16.42 7.31
C PHE A 96 -14.75 -17.41 6.29
N GLY A 97 -14.23 -16.88 5.18
CA GLY A 97 -13.72 -17.64 4.05
C GLY A 97 -14.78 -18.09 3.04
N GLU A 98 -16.06 -18.02 3.38
CA GLU A 98 -17.15 -18.34 2.44
C GLU A 98 -17.38 -17.22 1.42
N LYS A 99 -17.82 -17.62 0.23
CA LYS A 99 -18.23 -16.68 -0.82
C LYS A 99 -19.65 -16.21 -0.56
N MET A 100 -19.87 -14.92 -0.66
CA MET A 100 -21.19 -14.28 -0.76
C MET A 100 -21.34 -13.59 -2.11
N PHE A 101 -22.57 -13.53 -2.60
CA PHE A 101 -22.88 -12.95 -3.90
C PHE A 101 -23.91 -11.84 -3.73
N PHE A 102 -23.63 -10.65 -4.26
CA PHE A 102 -24.53 -9.50 -4.23
C PHE A 102 -24.98 -9.19 -5.65
N LYS A 103 -26.22 -9.54 -6.00
CA LYS A 103 -26.77 -9.45 -7.35
C LYS A 103 -25.85 -10.15 -8.38
N GLY A 104 -25.33 -11.32 -8.00
CA GLY A 104 -24.41 -12.12 -8.81
C GLY A 104 -22.92 -11.75 -8.70
N GLU A 105 -22.58 -10.65 -8.04
CA GLU A 105 -21.19 -10.21 -7.88
C GLU A 105 -20.56 -10.82 -6.62
N MET A 106 -19.39 -11.43 -6.76
CA MET A 106 -18.74 -12.19 -5.69
C MET A 106 -17.99 -11.28 -4.70
N LYS A 107 -18.07 -11.61 -3.40
CA LYS A 107 -17.22 -11.11 -2.32
C LYS A 107 -16.96 -12.22 -1.30
N TYR A 108 -15.84 -12.21 -0.59
CA TYR A 108 -15.60 -13.12 0.53
C TYR A 108 -16.07 -12.52 1.86
N SER A 109 -16.60 -13.37 2.74
CA SER A 109 -16.64 -13.05 4.17
C SER A 109 -15.23 -13.15 4.72
N LYS A 110 -14.75 -12.08 5.35
CA LYS A 110 -13.38 -11.97 5.85
C LYS A 110 -13.40 -11.43 7.27
N ASP A 111 -12.47 -11.91 8.07
CA ASP A 111 -12.14 -11.27 9.33
C ASP A 111 -11.18 -10.12 9.05
N THR A 112 -11.73 -8.99 8.60
CA THR A 112 -10.91 -7.84 8.19
C THR A 112 -10.17 -7.22 9.37
N ASP A 113 -10.73 -7.34 10.59
CA ASP A 113 -10.10 -6.89 11.83
C ASP A 113 -8.89 -7.77 12.18
N PHE A 114 -9.04 -9.09 12.11
CA PHE A 114 -7.92 -9.99 12.29
C PHE A 114 -6.82 -9.74 11.25
N ILE A 115 -7.16 -9.64 9.97
CA ILE A 115 -6.17 -9.46 8.89
C ILE A 115 -5.39 -8.16 9.06
N ILE A 116 -6.05 -7.02 9.36
CA ILE A 116 -5.35 -5.73 9.48
C ILE A 116 -4.38 -5.71 10.67
N HIS A 117 -4.68 -6.45 11.74
CA HIS A 117 -3.82 -6.56 12.92
C HIS A 117 -2.75 -7.66 12.81
N HIS A 118 -2.79 -8.52 11.78
CA HIS A 118 -1.83 -9.61 11.54
C HIS A 118 -1.27 -9.58 10.10
N VAL A 119 -0.99 -8.38 9.58
CA VAL A 119 -0.41 -8.21 8.25
C VAL A 119 1.02 -8.76 8.23
N ARG A 120 1.27 -9.79 7.41
CA ARG A 120 2.61 -10.32 7.15
C ARG A 120 3.33 -9.47 6.11
N SER A 121 2.65 -9.11 5.03
CA SER A 121 3.19 -8.29 3.94
C SER A 121 2.11 -7.38 3.35
N HIS A 122 2.53 -6.23 2.80
CA HIS A 122 1.62 -5.26 2.19
C HIS A 122 2.18 -4.63 0.91
N ALA A 123 1.32 -4.00 0.11
CA ALA A 123 1.72 -3.28 -1.11
C ALA A 123 0.82 -2.08 -1.42
N GLU A 124 1.39 -1.11 -2.17
CA GLU A 124 0.67 -0.04 -2.86
C GLU A 124 0.86 -0.18 -4.37
N THR A 125 -0.22 -0.09 -5.16
CA THR A 125 -0.14 -0.27 -6.62
C THR A 125 -1.04 0.69 -7.41
N TYR A 126 -0.59 1.03 -8.63
CA TYR A 126 -1.38 1.71 -9.68
C TYR A 126 -1.44 0.88 -10.97
N ILE A 127 -1.12 -0.42 -10.88
CA ILE A 127 -1.27 -1.39 -11.98
C ILE A 127 -2.72 -1.88 -12.07
N THR A 128 -3.05 -2.69 -13.08
CA THR A 128 -4.44 -3.11 -13.29
C THR A 128 -5.00 -3.92 -12.11
N MET A 129 -6.32 -3.87 -11.88
CA MET A 129 -6.96 -4.60 -10.77
C MET A 129 -6.64 -6.11 -10.78
N ASP A 130 -6.61 -6.73 -11.96
CA ASP A 130 -6.32 -8.17 -12.09
C ASP A 130 -4.88 -8.49 -11.70
N GLU A 131 -3.92 -7.63 -12.07
CA GLU A 131 -2.52 -7.78 -11.67
C GLU A 131 -2.33 -7.51 -10.17
N SER A 132 -2.97 -6.47 -9.62
CA SER A 132 -2.88 -6.15 -8.19
C SER A 132 -3.54 -7.24 -7.32
N ALA A 133 -4.64 -7.83 -7.78
CA ALA A 133 -5.40 -8.81 -7.03
C ALA A 133 -4.62 -10.11 -6.76
N VAL A 134 -3.66 -10.46 -7.61
CA VAL A 134 -2.86 -11.69 -7.47
C VAL A 134 -1.54 -11.51 -6.70
N LEU A 135 -1.21 -10.28 -6.26
CA LEU A 135 0.00 -10.06 -5.47
C LEU A 135 -0.06 -10.83 -4.13
N PRO A 136 1.03 -11.49 -3.71
CA PRO A 136 1.06 -12.31 -2.48
C PRO A 136 1.24 -11.43 -1.23
N VAL A 137 0.25 -10.57 -0.96
CA VAL A 137 0.23 -9.69 0.21
C VAL A 137 -1.07 -9.83 0.98
N ASP A 138 -1.03 -9.69 2.30
CA ASP A 138 -2.22 -9.73 3.15
C ASP A 138 -2.99 -8.41 3.07
N PHE A 139 -2.29 -7.33 2.73
CA PHE A 139 -2.87 -6.00 2.67
C PHE A 139 -2.48 -5.26 1.39
N LEU A 140 -3.46 -4.70 0.69
CA LEU A 140 -3.26 -4.00 -0.59
C LEU A 140 -3.99 -2.67 -0.60
N ARG A 141 -3.25 -1.60 -0.92
CA ARG A 141 -3.80 -0.29 -1.24
C ARG A 141 -3.69 -0.02 -2.73
N THR A 142 -4.77 0.47 -3.32
CA THR A 142 -4.77 0.89 -4.73
C THR A 142 -5.77 2.00 -4.98
N THR A 143 -5.74 2.62 -6.16
CA THR A 143 -6.73 3.63 -6.53
C THR A 143 -8.11 3.00 -6.62
N ALA A 144 -9.09 3.62 -5.98
CA ALA A 144 -10.48 3.32 -6.25
C ALA A 144 -10.95 3.94 -7.57
N TYR A 145 -10.22 4.94 -8.09
CA TYR A 145 -10.62 5.75 -9.23
C TYR A 145 -9.90 5.29 -10.49
N TRP A 146 -10.70 4.86 -11.46
CA TRP A 146 -10.24 4.32 -12.72
C TRP A 146 -11.06 4.99 -13.82
N THR A 147 -10.37 5.45 -14.85
CA THR A 147 -10.98 5.92 -16.09
C THR A 147 -11.28 4.71 -16.97
N TRP A 148 -12.44 4.70 -17.62
CA TRP A 148 -12.78 3.65 -18.60
C TRP A 148 -13.67 4.20 -19.70
N ASN A 149 -13.66 3.54 -20.87
CA ASN A 149 -14.47 3.92 -22.02
C ASN A 149 -14.35 5.41 -22.42
N GLY A 150 -13.16 5.99 -22.24
CA GLY A 150 -12.87 7.40 -22.54
C GLY A 150 -13.48 8.41 -21.57
N LYS A 151 -14.04 7.96 -20.44
CA LYS A 151 -14.62 8.82 -19.40
C LYS A 151 -13.59 9.16 -18.33
N THR A 152 -13.69 10.37 -17.78
CA THR A 152 -12.93 10.86 -16.62
C THR A 152 -13.33 10.12 -15.36
N ALA A 153 -12.50 10.18 -14.30
CA ALA A 153 -12.85 9.55 -13.03
C ALA A 153 -14.17 10.09 -12.45
N ARG A 154 -14.43 11.39 -12.60
CA ARG A 154 -15.69 12.04 -12.19
C ARG A 154 -16.91 11.50 -12.95
N GLU A 155 -16.84 11.41 -14.28
CA GLU A 155 -17.91 10.83 -15.10
C GLU A 155 -18.13 9.34 -14.79
N CYS A 156 -17.03 8.61 -14.58
CA CYS A 156 -17.06 7.24 -14.15
C CYS A 156 -17.78 7.10 -12.79
N LEU A 157 -17.48 7.98 -11.82
CA LEU A 157 -18.08 8.00 -10.49
C LEU A 157 -19.60 8.13 -10.53
N ASP A 158 -20.13 8.98 -11.42
CA ASP A 158 -21.57 9.16 -11.60
C ASP A 158 -22.30 7.91 -12.12
N GLU A 159 -21.59 7.01 -12.79
CA GLU A 159 -22.16 5.78 -13.37
C GLU A 159 -21.96 4.53 -12.50
N ARG A 160 -21.19 4.64 -11.41
CA ARG A 160 -20.59 3.47 -10.71
C ARG A 160 -21.55 2.51 -10.05
N PHE A 161 -22.75 2.94 -9.67
CA PHE A 161 -23.74 2.00 -9.14
C PHE A 161 -24.12 0.89 -10.14
N ASN A 162 -23.78 1.05 -11.43
CA ASN A 162 -24.06 0.08 -12.50
C ASN A 162 -22.83 -0.28 -13.36
N THR A 163 -21.61 0.04 -12.95
CA THR A 163 -20.40 -0.30 -13.73
C THR A 163 -20.07 -1.78 -13.63
N PRO A 164 -19.53 -2.44 -14.68
CA PRO A 164 -19.08 -3.84 -14.61
C PRO A 164 -17.74 -4.03 -13.90
N TRP A 165 -17.01 -2.96 -13.60
CA TRP A 165 -15.68 -3.05 -12.97
C TRP A 165 -15.81 -3.25 -11.46
N ARG A 166 -15.34 -4.41 -10.97
CA ARG A 166 -15.26 -4.80 -9.55
C ARG A 166 -13.85 -5.27 -9.25
N PHE A 167 -13.33 -4.92 -8.08
CA PHE A 167 -12.02 -5.43 -7.70
C PHE A 167 -12.11 -6.94 -7.43
N PRO A 168 -11.22 -7.78 -8.01
CA PRO A 168 -11.25 -9.21 -7.75
C PRO A 168 -10.92 -9.51 -6.29
N ASP A 169 -11.90 -10.00 -5.56
CA ASP A 169 -11.77 -10.21 -4.11
C ASP A 169 -11.00 -11.50 -3.78
N GLN A 170 -10.28 -11.50 -2.64
CA GLN A 170 -9.50 -12.63 -2.12
C GLN A 170 -9.79 -12.85 -0.64
N LYS A 171 -9.90 -14.10 -0.19
CA LYS A 171 -10.38 -14.46 1.16
C LYS A 171 -9.45 -14.04 2.31
N ASP A 172 -8.17 -13.89 2.01
CA ASP A 172 -7.05 -13.75 2.94
C ASP A 172 -6.33 -12.40 2.77
N LYS A 173 -6.97 -11.46 2.08
CA LYS A 173 -6.40 -10.15 1.77
C LYS A 173 -7.39 -9.04 2.10
N VAL A 174 -6.93 -7.97 2.74
CA VAL A 174 -7.67 -6.71 2.87
C VAL A 174 -7.26 -5.78 1.75
N ILE A 175 -8.23 -5.28 0.99
CA ILE A 175 -8.01 -4.39 -0.15
C ILE A 175 -8.72 -3.07 0.10
N VAL A 176 -7.97 -1.97 0.15
CA VAL A 176 -8.50 -0.64 0.43
C VAL A 176 -8.35 0.30 -0.76
N GLY A 177 -9.38 1.11 -0.97
CA GLY A 177 -9.39 2.14 -1.98
C GLY A 177 -8.79 3.44 -1.44
N TYR A 178 -7.83 4.01 -2.16
CA TYR A 178 -7.30 5.34 -1.87
C TYR A 178 -8.41 6.40 -1.96
N VAL A 179 -8.50 7.26 -0.95
CA VAL A 179 -9.37 8.43 -0.89
C VAL A 179 -8.55 9.62 -0.41
N ASN A 180 -8.61 10.72 -1.17
CA ASN A 180 -7.98 11.96 -0.76
C ASN A 180 -8.89 12.69 0.25
N ALA A 181 -8.50 12.74 1.52
CA ALA A 181 -9.40 13.20 2.58
C ALA A 181 -9.66 14.71 2.52
N MET A 182 -8.66 15.48 2.08
CA MET A 182 -8.69 16.95 2.20
C MET A 182 -8.12 17.68 0.99
N GLU A 183 -7.54 16.98 0.03
CA GLU A 183 -7.02 17.56 -1.21
C GLU A 183 -7.81 17.07 -2.42
N TYR A 184 -7.75 17.85 -3.50
CA TYR A 184 -8.23 17.46 -4.82
C TYR A 184 -7.29 17.96 -5.91
N SER A 185 -7.22 17.26 -7.05
CA SER A 185 -6.29 17.61 -8.14
C SER A 185 -6.90 17.50 -9.54
N GLY A 186 -6.51 18.42 -10.43
CA GLY A 186 -6.81 18.31 -11.87
C GLY A 186 -5.83 17.43 -12.65
N VAL A 187 -4.73 17.00 -12.02
CA VAL A 187 -3.66 16.22 -12.67
C VAL A 187 -4.24 14.91 -13.20
N ASP A 188 -4.00 14.62 -14.48
CA ASP A 188 -4.41 13.41 -15.20
C ASP A 188 -5.91 13.03 -15.10
N ARG A 189 -6.76 13.93 -14.57
CA ARG A 189 -8.21 13.73 -14.38
C ARG A 189 -8.57 12.47 -13.60
N TRP A 190 -7.67 12.00 -12.74
CA TRP A 190 -7.86 10.79 -11.93
C TRP A 190 -8.71 11.06 -10.68
N ASP A 191 -8.67 12.29 -10.17
CA ASP A 191 -9.41 12.69 -8.97
C ASP A 191 -10.83 13.11 -9.34
N PRO A 192 -11.86 12.40 -8.85
CA PRO A 192 -13.24 12.72 -9.18
C PRO A 192 -13.75 13.98 -8.49
N SER A 193 -13.03 14.54 -7.51
CA SER A 193 -13.40 15.77 -6.81
C SER A 193 -12.99 17.03 -7.58
N PHE A 194 -12.20 16.91 -8.65
CA PHE A 194 -11.92 18.02 -9.56
C PHE A 194 -12.85 17.99 -10.79
N ASP A 195 -13.51 19.11 -11.12
CA ASP A 195 -14.28 19.21 -12.36
C ASP A 195 -13.36 19.67 -13.51
N PRO A 196 -13.19 18.87 -14.58
CA PRO A 196 -12.40 19.29 -15.74
C PRO A 196 -12.86 20.60 -16.39
N ALA A 197 -14.10 21.05 -16.16
CA ALA A 197 -14.58 22.34 -16.64
C ALA A 197 -13.92 23.55 -15.95
N TRP A 198 -13.26 23.35 -14.81
CA TRP A 198 -12.50 24.40 -14.11
C TRP A 198 -11.13 24.67 -14.71
N ASP A 199 -10.63 23.77 -15.57
CA ASP A 199 -9.30 23.81 -16.18
C ASP A 199 -9.44 23.61 -17.70
N LYS A 200 -9.71 24.71 -18.44
CA LYS A 200 -9.95 24.65 -19.89
C LYS A 200 -8.66 24.49 -20.68
N ASP A 201 -7.53 24.97 -20.17
CA ASP A 201 -6.24 24.91 -20.85
C ASP A 201 -5.46 23.62 -20.57
N GLY A 202 -5.92 22.82 -19.59
CA GLY A 202 -5.44 21.49 -19.29
C GLY A 202 -4.14 21.48 -18.50
N ASP A 203 -3.84 22.56 -17.78
CA ASP A 203 -2.64 22.66 -16.97
C ASP A 203 -2.85 22.16 -15.52
N ALA A 204 -4.03 21.67 -15.15
CA ALA A 204 -4.39 21.27 -13.79
C ALA A 204 -4.40 22.42 -12.77
N ILE A 205 -4.60 23.66 -13.23
CA ILE A 205 -4.87 24.84 -12.40
C ILE A 205 -6.28 25.34 -12.73
N ILE A 206 -7.03 25.70 -11.69
CA ILE A 206 -8.34 26.31 -11.82
C ILE A 206 -8.19 27.67 -12.52
N ASP A 207 -8.85 27.81 -13.66
CA ASP A 207 -8.91 29.04 -14.45
C ASP A 207 -9.50 30.21 -13.64
N ASN A 208 -9.00 31.42 -13.87
CA ASN A 208 -9.52 32.62 -13.22
C ASN A 208 -11.00 32.92 -13.56
N ASP A 209 -11.50 32.40 -14.68
CA ASP A 209 -12.89 32.55 -15.12
C ASP A 209 -13.76 31.33 -14.78
N ALA A 210 -13.22 30.33 -14.08
CA ALA A 210 -13.96 29.15 -13.64
C ALA A 210 -15.11 29.56 -12.72
N SER A 211 -16.34 29.25 -13.13
CA SER A 211 -17.55 29.58 -12.39
C SER A 211 -18.74 28.74 -12.86
N PRO A 212 -19.65 28.32 -11.96
CA PRO A 212 -19.57 28.43 -10.50
C PRO A 212 -18.60 27.40 -9.90
N LEU A 213 -17.93 27.78 -8.82
CA LEU A 213 -17.12 26.86 -8.01
C LEU A 213 -17.94 26.43 -6.77
N PRO A 214 -17.90 25.16 -6.36
CA PRO A 214 -18.42 24.72 -5.07
C PRO A 214 -17.79 25.49 -3.92
N ASP A 215 -18.48 25.61 -2.79
CA ASP A 215 -17.99 26.35 -1.62
C ASP A 215 -16.76 25.69 -0.97
N TYR A 216 -16.52 24.39 -1.20
CA TYR A 216 -15.28 23.73 -0.80
C TYR A 216 -14.05 24.19 -1.58
N VAL A 217 -14.22 24.77 -2.76
CA VAL A 217 -13.13 25.22 -3.63
C VAL A 217 -12.64 26.61 -3.20
N ASP A 218 -11.32 26.79 -3.19
CA ASP A 218 -10.67 28.08 -2.96
C ASP A 218 -9.29 28.09 -3.61
N THR A 219 -9.04 29.00 -4.55
CA THR A 219 -7.78 29.02 -5.30
C THR A 219 -6.58 29.44 -4.45
N ARG A 220 -6.80 30.00 -3.25
CA ARG A 220 -5.72 30.37 -2.31
C ARG A 220 -4.98 29.18 -1.72
N THR A 221 -5.55 27.97 -1.80
CA THR A 221 -4.97 26.76 -1.21
C THR A 221 -4.22 25.88 -2.20
N PHE A 222 -3.89 26.43 -3.38
CA PHE A 222 -3.10 25.73 -4.38
C PHE A 222 -1.70 25.39 -3.88
N LYS A 223 -1.32 24.12 -3.99
CA LYS A 223 0.00 23.57 -3.67
C LYS A 223 0.73 23.26 -4.97
N THR A 224 1.78 24.01 -5.26
CA THR A 224 2.55 23.88 -6.51
C THR A 224 3.26 22.54 -6.66
N GLY A 225 3.72 21.93 -5.56
CA GLY A 225 4.51 20.69 -5.59
C GLY A 225 3.79 19.49 -6.20
N PHE A 226 2.50 19.32 -5.86
CA PHE A 226 1.65 18.23 -6.37
C PHE A 226 0.56 18.71 -7.33
N ARG A 227 0.51 20.02 -7.61
CA ARG A 227 -0.60 20.68 -8.33
C ARG A 227 -1.96 20.26 -7.77
N THR A 228 -2.09 20.35 -6.44
CA THR A 228 -3.31 20.03 -5.69
C THR A 228 -3.88 21.27 -5.03
N TYR A 229 -5.15 21.22 -4.65
CA TYR A 229 -5.82 22.20 -3.83
C TYR A 229 -6.25 21.56 -2.51
N VAL A 230 -6.14 22.29 -1.40
CA VAL A 230 -6.77 21.85 -0.15
C VAL A 230 -8.21 22.35 -0.12
N ALA A 231 -9.17 21.44 -0.02
CA ALA A 231 -10.59 21.77 0.11
C ALA A 231 -10.87 22.51 1.43
N LYS A 232 -11.93 23.32 1.47
CA LYS A 232 -12.54 23.74 2.74
C LYS A 232 -13.21 22.51 3.35
N TYR A 233 -12.41 21.66 3.95
CA TYR A 233 -12.77 20.31 4.37
C TYR A 233 -13.82 20.25 5.49
N TRP A 234 -14.21 21.39 6.04
CA TRP A 234 -15.30 21.54 7.00
C TRP A 234 -16.67 21.87 6.36
N THR A 235 -16.76 21.96 5.03
CA THR A 235 -18.01 22.25 4.32
C THR A 235 -18.81 20.97 4.07
N ASP A 236 -20.14 21.09 4.04
CA ASP A 236 -21.01 19.95 3.74
C ASP A 236 -20.86 19.48 2.29
N SER A 237 -20.54 20.38 1.35
CA SER A 237 -20.28 20.01 -0.04
C SER A 237 -19.01 19.16 -0.20
N TRP A 238 -17.96 19.39 0.60
CA TRP A 238 -16.80 18.51 0.63
C TRP A 238 -17.15 17.13 1.19
N ARG A 239 -17.97 17.10 2.25
CA ARG A 239 -18.51 15.84 2.77
C ARG A 239 -19.29 15.07 1.71
N GLU A 240 -20.07 15.74 0.86
CA GLU A 240 -20.78 15.07 -0.25
C GLU A 240 -19.81 14.46 -1.28
N GLU A 241 -18.68 15.11 -1.60
CA GLU A 241 -17.66 14.50 -2.47
C GLU A 241 -17.05 13.25 -1.81
N LEU A 242 -16.68 13.33 -0.53
CA LEU A 242 -16.17 12.18 0.22
C LEU A 242 -17.20 11.04 0.34
N LYS A 243 -18.50 11.34 0.49
CA LYS A 243 -19.55 10.31 0.46
C LYS A 243 -19.56 9.56 -0.86
N ARG A 244 -19.44 10.28 -1.99
CA ARG A 244 -19.43 9.65 -3.33
C ARG A 244 -18.24 8.70 -3.47
N ASP A 245 -17.08 9.11 -2.96
CA ASP A 245 -15.86 8.30 -2.98
C ASP A 245 -15.97 7.05 -2.12
N ILE A 246 -16.40 7.18 -0.87
CA ILE A 246 -16.62 6.07 0.07
C ILE A 246 -17.69 5.10 -0.46
N ASP A 247 -18.79 5.64 -0.99
CA ASP A 247 -19.86 4.82 -1.56
C ASP A 247 -19.39 4.06 -2.80
N ALA A 248 -18.49 4.66 -3.59
CA ALA A 248 -17.92 4.01 -4.76
C ALA A 248 -16.95 2.89 -4.41
N THR A 249 -16.11 3.04 -3.39
CA THR A 249 -15.20 1.97 -2.95
C THR A 249 -16.00 0.76 -2.44
N ALA A 250 -17.04 0.98 -1.64
CA ALA A 250 -17.96 -0.06 -1.19
C ALA A 250 -18.69 -0.75 -2.36
N ALA A 251 -19.17 0.04 -3.34
CA ALA A 251 -19.80 -0.50 -4.55
C ALA A 251 -18.85 -1.36 -5.40
N GLN A 252 -17.54 -1.11 -5.32
CA GLN A 252 -16.50 -1.85 -6.03
C GLN A 252 -15.94 -3.06 -5.27
N HIS A 253 -16.54 -3.39 -4.13
CA HIS A 253 -16.18 -4.53 -3.26
C HIS A 253 -14.83 -4.40 -2.55
N PHE A 254 -14.25 -3.20 -2.47
CA PHE A 254 -13.16 -2.94 -1.54
C PHE A 254 -13.59 -3.27 -0.11
N ASP A 255 -12.63 -3.72 0.70
CA ASP A 255 -12.84 -3.98 2.13
C ASP A 255 -12.84 -2.70 2.95
N GLY A 256 -12.45 -1.57 2.35
CA GLY A 256 -12.40 -0.31 3.06
C GLY A 256 -11.77 0.81 2.26
N ILE A 257 -11.37 1.85 2.98
CA ILE A 257 -10.68 3.01 2.43
C ILE A 257 -9.35 3.27 3.12
N MET A 258 -8.46 3.91 2.38
CA MET A 258 -7.23 4.49 2.88
C MET A 258 -7.29 6.00 2.66
N LEU A 259 -7.20 6.75 3.76
CA LEU A 259 -7.27 8.21 3.77
C LEU A 259 -5.87 8.81 3.60
N ASP A 260 -5.66 9.55 2.52
CA ASP A 260 -4.45 10.36 2.36
C ASP A 260 -4.73 11.85 2.59
N THR A 261 -3.66 12.64 2.77
CA THR A 261 -3.67 14.07 3.05
C THR A 261 -4.48 14.46 4.29
N MET A 262 -4.51 13.57 5.28
CA MET A 262 -5.26 13.74 6.54
C MET A 262 -4.83 14.95 7.39
N LEU A 263 -3.77 15.66 6.99
CA LEU A 263 -3.10 16.72 7.74
C LEU A 263 -2.90 17.97 6.87
N ALA A 264 -3.99 18.58 6.39
CA ALA A 264 -3.95 19.72 5.47
C ALA A 264 -4.20 21.10 6.13
N TYR A 265 -4.24 21.15 7.47
CA TYR A 265 -4.58 22.35 8.23
C TYR A 265 -3.55 23.50 8.10
N SER A 266 -2.28 23.19 7.81
CA SER A 266 -1.21 24.20 7.70
C SER A 266 -1.41 25.13 6.50
N THR A 267 -1.90 24.60 5.37
CA THR A 267 -2.27 25.36 4.17
C THR A 267 -3.36 26.38 4.49
N TRP A 268 -4.39 25.97 5.23
CA TRP A 268 -5.48 26.86 5.61
C TRP A 268 -5.08 27.92 6.63
N ALA A 269 -4.23 27.58 7.60
CA ALA A 269 -3.68 28.55 8.54
C ALA A 269 -2.88 29.67 7.83
N GLN A 270 -2.27 29.37 6.68
CA GLN A 270 -1.59 30.36 5.84
C GLN A 270 -2.57 31.14 4.94
N ALA A 271 -3.53 30.45 4.31
CA ALA A 271 -4.48 31.05 3.37
C ALA A 271 -5.54 31.93 4.04
N ASP A 272 -5.90 31.63 5.28
CA ASP A 272 -6.82 32.40 6.12
C ASP A 272 -6.31 32.49 7.57
N PRO A 273 -5.48 33.50 7.87
CA PRO A 273 -4.90 33.72 9.20
C PRO A 273 -5.91 34.32 10.20
N SER A 274 -7.20 34.44 9.86
CA SER A 274 -8.22 34.94 10.78
C SER A 274 -8.63 33.92 11.84
N LEU A 275 -8.36 32.63 11.61
CA LEU A 275 -8.57 31.52 12.56
C LEU A 275 -7.24 31.03 13.12
N THR A 276 -7.28 30.38 14.29
CA THR A 276 -6.09 29.78 14.89
C THR A 276 -5.75 28.45 14.21
N LEU A 277 -4.47 28.05 14.28
CA LEU A 277 -4.02 26.73 13.83
C LEU A 277 -4.83 25.60 14.49
N GLU A 278 -5.09 25.73 15.80
CA GLU A 278 -5.88 24.76 16.58
C GLU A 278 -7.30 24.59 16.03
N THR A 279 -7.96 25.68 15.59
CA THR A 279 -9.29 25.58 14.95
C THR A 279 -9.25 24.74 13.68
N TYR A 280 -8.21 24.88 12.85
CA TYR A 280 -8.07 24.04 11.65
C TYR A 280 -7.76 22.58 11.99
N ILE A 281 -6.92 22.34 13.01
CA ILE A 281 -6.66 20.98 13.50
C ILE A 281 -7.95 20.32 14.00
N GLN A 282 -8.77 21.03 14.80
CA GLN A 282 -10.05 20.52 15.28
C GLN A 282 -10.99 20.15 14.13
N ARG A 283 -11.10 21.02 13.11
CA ARG A 283 -11.89 20.72 11.90
C ARG A 283 -11.37 19.50 11.13
N ASN A 284 -10.05 19.27 11.13
CA ASN A 284 -9.41 18.08 10.56
C ASN A 284 -9.86 16.81 11.30
N VAL A 285 -9.76 16.82 12.63
CA VAL A 285 -10.19 15.71 13.50
C VAL A 285 -11.69 15.46 13.33
N GLU A 286 -12.52 16.50 13.35
CA GLU A 286 -13.97 16.39 13.13
C GLU A 286 -14.32 15.76 11.78
N LEU A 287 -13.56 16.07 10.72
CA LEU A 287 -13.78 15.44 9.43
C LEU A 287 -13.44 13.94 9.46
N ILE A 288 -12.30 13.56 10.03
CA ILE A 288 -11.89 12.14 10.07
C ILE A 288 -12.86 11.31 10.90
N LYS A 289 -13.29 11.83 12.06
CA LYS A 289 -14.36 11.21 12.87
C LYS A 289 -15.64 11.02 12.06
N TRP A 290 -16.07 12.08 11.36
CA TRP A 290 -17.24 12.03 10.50
C TRP A 290 -17.11 11.01 9.35
N ILE A 291 -15.93 10.91 8.71
CA ILE A 291 -15.67 9.93 7.65
C ILE A 291 -15.87 8.51 8.21
N SER A 292 -15.25 8.22 9.35
CA SER A 292 -15.32 6.91 9.99
C SER A 292 -16.77 6.58 10.40
N ASP A 293 -17.45 7.51 11.08
CA ASP A 293 -18.85 7.35 11.47
C ASP A 293 -19.74 7.07 10.24
N TYR A 294 -19.61 7.88 9.17
CA TYR A 294 -20.37 7.68 7.94
C TYR A 294 -20.13 6.30 7.32
N ALA A 295 -18.86 5.90 7.20
CA ALA A 295 -18.49 4.63 6.58
C ALA A 295 -18.95 3.43 7.41
N LYS A 296 -18.69 3.43 8.72
CA LYS A 296 -19.02 2.31 9.63
C LYS A 296 -20.53 2.20 9.90
N GLU A 297 -21.25 3.33 10.00
CA GLU A 297 -22.71 3.31 10.12
C GLU A 297 -23.35 2.72 8.86
N ARG A 298 -22.83 3.09 7.68
CA ARG A 298 -23.43 2.70 6.40
C ARG A 298 -23.02 1.31 5.95
N TYR A 299 -21.74 0.96 6.08
CA TYR A 299 -21.16 -0.26 5.49
C TYR A 299 -20.74 -1.32 6.50
N GLY A 300 -20.74 -0.96 7.80
CA GLY A 300 -20.57 -1.89 8.91
C GLY A 300 -19.12 -2.03 9.36
N SER A 301 -18.90 -2.77 10.45
CA SER A 301 -17.59 -2.91 11.07
C SER A 301 -16.55 -3.62 10.19
N ALA A 302 -16.98 -4.43 9.22
CA ALA A 302 -16.09 -5.08 8.25
C ALA A 302 -15.49 -4.10 7.22
N PHE A 303 -15.97 -2.85 7.17
CA PHE A 303 -15.44 -1.83 6.27
C PHE A 303 -14.29 -1.08 6.95
N VAL A 304 -13.05 -1.37 6.58
CA VAL A 304 -11.86 -0.84 7.26
C VAL A 304 -11.56 0.61 6.87
N ILE A 305 -11.08 1.38 7.83
CA ILE A 305 -10.67 2.78 7.70
C ILE A 305 -9.20 2.85 8.09
N THR A 306 -8.35 3.00 7.09
CA THR A 306 -6.91 3.18 7.28
C THR A 306 -6.51 4.58 6.83
N GLY A 307 -5.32 5.05 7.17
CA GLY A 307 -4.89 6.36 6.67
C GLY A 307 -3.41 6.66 6.85
N ASN A 308 -2.94 7.64 6.09
CA ASN A 308 -1.54 8.00 5.99
C ASN A 308 -1.16 9.12 6.96
N PHE A 309 -0.25 8.79 7.86
CA PHE A 309 0.26 9.65 8.90
C PHE A 309 1.65 10.19 8.53
N ASN A 310 1.85 11.50 8.79
CA ASN A 310 3.11 12.19 8.50
C ASN A 310 3.76 12.68 9.83
N PRO A 311 5.10 12.68 9.97
CA PRO A 311 5.84 12.92 11.23
C PRO A 311 5.76 14.32 11.87
N ASP A 312 4.97 15.26 11.34
CA ASP A 312 5.21 16.70 11.62
C ASP A 312 4.06 17.41 12.34
N THR A 313 3.28 16.68 13.11
CA THR A 313 2.05 17.21 13.66
C THR A 313 1.88 16.83 15.11
N GLU A 314 1.63 17.80 16.00
CA GLU A 314 1.08 17.51 17.32
C GLU A 314 -0.35 16.93 17.23
N PHE A 315 -0.75 16.37 16.08
CA PHE A 315 -2.07 15.85 15.76
C PHE A 315 -2.54 14.80 16.76
N PHE A 316 -1.65 13.90 17.20
CA PHE A 316 -1.96 12.92 18.26
C PHE A 316 -2.38 13.58 19.58
N LYS A 317 -1.94 14.82 19.86
CA LYS A 317 -2.41 15.58 21.05
C LYS A 317 -3.86 16.05 20.91
N TYR A 318 -4.31 16.26 19.68
CA TYR A 318 -5.65 16.71 19.34
C TYR A 318 -6.60 15.56 18.95
N PHE A 319 -6.04 14.38 18.70
CA PHE A 319 -6.78 13.16 18.37
C PHE A 319 -6.29 11.96 19.20
N PRO A 320 -6.45 12.00 20.53
CA PRO A 320 -5.95 10.95 21.42
C PRO A 320 -6.74 9.63 21.34
N ASP A 321 -7.95 9.68 20.79
CA ASP A 321 -8.89 8.57 20.59
C ASP A 321 -8.90 8.08 19.13
N LEU A 322 -7.73 8.12 18.46
CA LEU A 322 -7.60 7.79 17.04
C LEU A 322 -8.11 6.36 16.71
N SER A 323 -7.83 5.40 17.60
CA SER A 323 -8.23 3.99 17.43
C SER A 323 -9.73 3.76 17.44
N ASP A 324 -10.53 4.67 17.99
CA ASP A 324 -12.00 4.57 17.93
C ASP A 324 -12.54 4.81 16.51
N TYR A 325 -11.73 5.41 15.63
CA TYR A 325 -12.15 5.86 14.29
C TYR A 325 -11.33 5.27 13.15
N MET A 326 -10.21 4.59 13.43
CA MET A 326 -9.33 4.02 12.42
C MET A 326 -8.90 2.62 12.82
N ASP A 327 -8.80 1.71 11.85
CA ASP A 327 -8.42 0.31 12.04
C ASP A 327 -6.92 0.06 11.78
N GLY A 328 -6.21 1.03 11.18
CA GLY A 328 -4.77 0.91 10.91
C GLY A 328 -4.16 2.18 10.32
N GLY A 329 -2.83 2.25 10.34
CA GLY A 329 -2.10 3.44 9.90
C GLY A 329 -0.92 3.16 9.00
N TYR A 330 -0.77 4.00 7.99
CA TYR A 330 0.44 4.06 7.19
C TYR A 330 1.34 5.12 7.77
N TYR A 331 2.62 4.81 7.84
CA TYR A 331 3.63 5.82 8.02
C TYR A 331 4.36 5.98 6.70
N GLN A 332 4.37 7.19 6.14
CA GLN A 332 5.19 7.46 4.97
C GLN A 332 6.56 7.98 5.40
N ASN A 333 7.61 7.41 4.81
CA ASN A 333 9.00 7.81 5.05
C ASN A 333 9.44 7.59 6.50
N ALA A 334 9.12 6.44 7.12
CA ALA A 334 9.62 6.17 8.46
C ALA A 334 11.14 6.10 8.48
N PHE A 335 11.74 5.58 7.40
CA PHE A 335 13.17 5.36 7.30
C PHE A 335 13.82 6.17 6.17
N PHE A 336 13.25 6.15 4.96
CA PHE A 336 13.78 6.86 3.79
C PHE A 336 12.93 8.06 3.41
N ARG A 337 13.57 9.21 3.13
CA ARG A 337 12.89 10.33 2.49
C ARG A 337 12.48 9.97 1.08
N TRP A 338 11.45 10.65 0.59
CA TRP A 338 11.14 10.78 -0.84
C TRP A 338 12.40 10.83 -1.69
N GLU A 339 13.37 11.72 -1.46
CA GLU A 339 14.61 11.79 -2.29
C GLU A 339 15.59 10.60 -2.20
N GLY A 340 15.26 9.52 -1.49
CA GLY A 340 16.09 8.32 -1.34
C GLY A 340 17.35 8.55 -0.48
N SER A 341 17.47 9.74 0.12
CA SER A 341 18.47 10.04 1.14
C SER A 341 18.05 9.36 2.44
N GLY A 342 18.68 8.23 2.74
CA GLY A 342 18.73 7.71 4.10
C GLY A 342 19.36 8.75 5.02
N ILE A 343 18.85 8.81 6.26
CA ILE A 343 19.10 9.78 7.33
C ILE A 343 20.40 10.61 7.18
N ILE A 344 20.23 11.93 7.03
CA ILE A 344 20.60 13.01 7.98
C ILE A 344 19.98 14.29 7.41
N ASP A 345 18.86 14.78 7.99
CA ASP A 345 18.64 16.19 8.43
C ASP A 345 17.17 16.49 8.80
N GLY A 346 16.66 15.97 9.93
CA GLY A 346 15.59 16.66 10.68
C GLY A 346 14.11 16.33 10.44
N TYR A 347 13.73 15.36 9.59
CA TYR A 347 12.30 15.05 9.31
C TYR A 347 11.90 13.57 9.42
N GLY A 348 12.78 12.75 10.00
CA GLY A 348 12.53 11.37 10.39
C GLY A 348 13.57 11.03 11.46
N ARG A 349 13.31 11.41 12.71
CA ARG A 349 14.23 11.10 13.80
C ARG A 349 13.81 9.78 14.43
N SER A 350 14.70 8.79 14.34
CA SER A 350 15.11 8.17 15.59
C SER A 350 15.85 9.23 16.42
N PHE A 351 15.44 9.46 17.66
CA PHE A 351 16.16 10.34 18.58
C PHE A 351 17.37 9.67 19.25
N SER A 352 17.65 8.41 18.92
CA SER A 352 18.71 7.62 19.54
C SER A 352 19.68 7.05 18.50
N GLU A 353 20.98 7.22 18.77
CA GLU A 353 22.09 6.61 18.00
C GLU A 353 22.17 5.08 18.17
N LYS A 354 21.29 4.47 18.98
CA LYS A 354 21.35 3.06 19.38
C LYS A 354 20.04 2.27 19.25
N ARG A 355 18.90 2.95 19.11
CA ARG A 355 17.56 2.35 19.03
C ARG A 355 16.67 3.30 18.22
N PHE A 356 15.76 2.78 17.41
CA PHE A 356 14.75 3.62 16.78
C PHE A 356 13.66 4.03 17.81
N GLU A 357 13.45 5.34 17.98
CA GLU A 357 12.37 5.90 18.79
C GLU A 357 11.61 6.93 17.94
N ASN A 358 10.35 6.63 17.60
CA ASN A 358 9.48 7.52 16.84
C ASN A 358 8.14 7.67 17.58
N PRO A 359 7.85 8.85 18.15
CA PRO A 359 6.67 9.04 19.01
C PRO A 359 5.34 8.83 18.28
N TYR A 360 5.32 8.88 16.95
CA TYR A 360 4.10 8.63 16.16
C TYR A 360 3.85 7.14 15.98
N ILE A 361 4.89 6.38 15.66
CA ILE A 361 4.81 4.92 15.60
C ILE A 361 4.48 4.39 17.00
N ASP A 362 5.17 4.89 18.04
CA ASP A 362 4.86 4.56 19.43
C ASP A 362 3.41 4.91 19.79
N PHE A 363 2.90 6.07 19.33
CA PHE A 363 1.50 6.44 19.53
C PHE A 363 0.55 5.46 18.85
N MET A 364 0.73 5.17 17.55
CA MET A 364 -0.11 4.23 16.81
C MET A 364 -0.10 2.83 17.44
N VAL A 365 1.07 2.30 17.79
CA VAL A 365 1.23 1.03 18.49
C VAL A 365 0.54 1.08 19.87
N SER A 366 0.67 2.17 20.62
CA SER A 366 -0.02 2.34 21.91
C SER A 366 -1.55 2.39 21.80
N GLN A 367 -2.06 2.72 20.61
CA GLN A 367 -3.47 2.72 20.27
C GLN A 367 -3.94 1.35 19.74
N GLY A 368 -3.04 0.35 19.67
CA GLY A 368 -3.35 -0.97 19.11
C GLY A 368 -3.43 -1.00 17.59
N LEU A 369 -3.03 0.07 16.90
CA LEU A 369 -3.11 0.16 15.45
C LEU A 369 -1.96 -0.57 14.79
N SER A 370 -2.27 -1.28 13.70
CA SER A 370 -1.26 -1.79 12.77
C SER A 370 -0.49 -0.64 12.12
N VAL A 371 0.84 -0.74 12.10
CA VAL A 371 1.75 0.25 11.49
C VAL A 371 2.34 -0.33 10.22
N LEU A 372 1.79 0.10 9.09
CA LEU A 372 2.25 -0.22 7.75
C LEU A 372 3.21 0.88 7.31
N ASP A 373 4.50 0.60 7.16
CA ASP A 373 5.44 1.63 6.75
C ASP A 373 5.64 1.61 5.23
N MET A 374 5.64 2.80 4.65
CA MET A 374 5.88 3.01 3.24
C MET A 374 7.09 3.89 3.05
N ASP A 375 8.19 3.25 2.64
CA ASP A 375 9.43 3.94 2.36
C ASP A 375 9.60 4.21 0.87
N HIS A 376 9.82 5.48 0.57
CA HIS A 376 10.07 5.94 -0.78
C HIS A 376 11.56 5.96 -1.04
N LEU A 377 12.01 5.08 -1.93
CA LEU A 377 13.38 5.09 -2.39
C LEU A 377 13.45 5.89 -3.72
N GLY A 378 13.78 7.19 -3.64
CA GLY A 378 14.26 7.98 -4.80
C GLY A 378 13.24 8.82 -5.59
N THR A 379 12.21 9.37 -4.96
CA THR A 379 11.09 10.16 -5.50
C THR A 379 11.06 11.65 -5.08
N GLY A 380 12.20 12.25 -4.71
CA GLY A 380 12.30 13.67 -4.32
C GLY A 380 12.14 14.69 -5.45
N VAL A 381 12.13 16.00 -5.12
CA VAL A 381 12.06 17.10 -6.10
C VAL A 381 13.17 16.95 -7.14
N ILE A 382 12.76 16.79 -8.40
CA ILE A 382 13.61 16.59 -9.57
C ILE A 382 14.59 17.76 -9.69
N PRO A 383 15.90 17.58 -9.43
CA PRO A 383 16.91 18.53 -9.88
C PRO A 383 16.92 18.48 -11.41
N GLU A 384 16.98 19.65 -12.09
CA GLU A 384 17.13 19.69 -13.55
C GLU A 384 18.32 18.81 -14.00
N GLY A 385 18.05 17.82 -14.84
CA GLY A 385 19.07 16.99 -15.49
C GLY A 385 19.21 15.54 -15.02
N LEU A 386 18.31 15.03 -14.17
CA LEU A 386 18.24 13.60 -13.86
C LEU A 386 17.35 12.84 -14.87
N ASP A 387 17.92 11.79 -15.46
CA ASP A 387 17.29 10.90 -16.44
C ASP A 387 16.77 9.64 -15.74
N PHE A 388 15.45 9.48 -15.70
CA PHE A 388 14.79 8.29 -15.12
C PHE A 388 14.96 7.02 -15.97
N ALA A 389 15.57 7.10 -17.15
CA ALA A 389 15.94 5.93 -17.95
C ALA A 389 17.19 5.20 -17.42
N ASP A 390 17.95 5.80 -16.49
CA ASP A 390 19.18 5.23 -15.96
C ASP A 390 19.25 5.29 -14.42
N TYR A 391 18.43 4.46 -13.78
CA TYR A 391 18.38 4.19 -12.33
C TYR A 391 19.48 3.19 -11.88
N ASN A 392 20.69 3.30 -12.44
CA ASN A 392 21.80 2.38 -12.12
C ASN A 392 22.44 2.59 -10.73
N ASP A 393 22.04 3.60 -9.95
CA ASP A 393 22.34 3.68 -8.52
C ASP A 393 21.22 2.97 -7.72
N ARG A 394 21.15 1.64 -7.88
CA ARG A 394 20.20 0.71 -7.25
C ARG A 394 20.05 0.98 -5.74
N ILE A 395 18.92 0.61 -5.16
CA ILE A 395 18.86 0.37 -3.71
C ILE A 395 19.93 -0.70 -3.43
N THR A 396 21.03 -0.29 -2.80
CA THR A 396 22.13 -1.21 -2.54
C THR A 396 21.65 -2.24 -1.53
N GLU A 397 22.20 -3.45 -1.58
CA GLU A 397 22.00 -4.46 -0.54
C GLU A 397 22.27 -3.86 0.84
N GLU A 398 23.27 -2.98 0.98
CA GLU A 398 23.54 -2.22 2.20
C GLU A 398 22.35 -1.37 2.68
N LYS A 399 21.68 -0.63 1.78
CA LYS A 399 20.51 0.19 2.13
C LYS A 399 19.30 -0.68 2.50
N LEU A 400 19.06 -1.77 1.77
CA LEU A 400 17.99 -2.70 2.12
C LEU A 400 18.27 -3.36 3.48
N LEU A 401 19.50 -3.81 3.73
CA LEU A 401 19.92 -4.37 5.02
C LEU A 401 19.73 -3.36 6.17
N ALA A 402 19.97 -2.08 5.93
CA ALA A 402 19.70 -1.04 6.91
C ALA A 402 18.19 -0.88 7.21
N LEU A 403 17.35 -0.95 6.18
CA LEU A 403 15.89 -0.94 6.33
C LEU A 403 15.38 -2.17 7.08
N PHE A 404 15.94 -3.34 6.80
CA PHE A 404 15.56 -4.58 7.49
C PHE A 404 15.94 -4.60 8.96
N ARG A 405 17.15 -4.15 9.28
CA ARG A 405 17.57 -3.88 10.67
C ARG A 405 16.59 -2.94 11.37
N TRP A 406 16.15 -1.91 10.67
CA TRP A 406 15.15 -0.99 11.20
C TRP A 406 13.79 -1.65 11.45
N ALA A 407 13.31 -2.48 10.52
CA ALA A 407 12.05 -3.20 10.67
C ALA A 407 12.06 -4.19 11.85
N ILE A 408 13.23 -4.79 12.13
CA ILE A 408 13.45 -5.60 13.35
C ILE A 408 13.27 -4.72 14.60
N ASP A 409 13.96 -3.59 14.66
CA ASP A 409 13.98 -2.71 15.84
C ASP A 409 12.64 -1.99 16.11
N SER A 410 11.91 -1.63 15.04
CA SER A 410 10.69 -0.84 15.11
C SER A 410 9.42 -1.69 15.24
N GLY A 411 9.48 -2.97 14.88
CA GLY A 411 8.31 -3.84 14.77
C GLY A 411 7.40 -3.50 13.58
N SER A 412 7.81 -2.63 12.66
CA SER A 412 7.01 -2.26 11.48
C SER A 412 7.09 -3.32 10.38
N THR A 413 6.04 -3.46 9.58
CA THR A 413 6.15 -4.17 8.30
C THR A 413 6.42 -3.10 7.24
N PRO A 414 7.66 -2.97 6.70
CA PRO A 414 7.94 -1.99 5.66
C PRO A 414 7.47 -2.47 4.30
N PHE A 415 7.23 -1.53 3.40
CA PHE A 415 7.08 -1.78 1.98
C PHE A 415 7.87 -0.75 1.18
N VAL A 416 8.50 -1.21 0.11
CA VAL A 416 9.19 -0.35 -0.85
C VAL A 416 8.29 -0.15 -2.05
N ILE A 417 7.93 1.12 -2.30
CA ILE A 417 6.90 1.50 -3.25
C ILE A 417 7.39 1.60 -4.71
N GLU A 418 6.63 1.01 -5.65
CA GLU A 418 6.88 1.00 -7.11
C GLU A 418 6.52 2.27 -7.87
N VAL A 419 5.81 3.20 -7.24
CA VAL A 419 4.85 4.10 -7.87
C VAL A 419 5.45 5.08 -8.89
N PHE A 420 6.76 5.29 -8.84
CA PHE A 420 7.50 6.06 -9.84
C PHE A 420 8.64 5.30 -10.51
N MET A 421 8.84 4.02 -10.14
CA MET A 421 9.96 3.21 -10.60
C MET A 421 9.69 2.52 -11.94
N ALA A 422 8.41 2.39 -12.34
CA ALA A 422 7.99 1.56 -13.49
C ALA A 422 8.59 0.14 -13.47
N GLN A 423 8.95 -0.35 -12.28
CA GLN A 423 9.56 -1.66 -12.09
C GLN A 423 8.46 -2.68 -11.78
N PRO A 424 8.50 -3.87 -12.38
CA PRO A 424 7.63 -4.96 -11.97
C PRO A 424 7.84 -5.33 -10.48
N TYR A 425 6.75 -5.51 -9.72
CA TYR A 425 6.75 -6.02 -8.34
C TYR A 425 7.73 -7.15 -8.06
N LYS A 426 7.88 -8.08 -9.02
CA LYS A 426 8.82 -9.20 -8.92
C LYS A 426 10.29 -8.81 -8.74
N LEU A 427 10.66 -7.55 -8.94
CA LEU A 427 12.03 -7.04 -8.81
C LEU A 427 12.24 -6.28 -7.49
N VAL A 428 11.19 -6.10 -6.69
CA VAL A 428 11.24 -5.42 -5.40
C VAL A 428 11.15 -6.49 -4.31
N PRO A 429 12.05 -6.48 -3.32
CA PRO A 429 11.95 -7.43 -2.23
C PRO A 429 10.66 -7.22 -1.44
N ARG A 430 9.98 -8.31 -1.14
CA ARG A 430 8.75 -8.27 -0.34
C ARG A 430 9.09 -8.56 1.12
N PHE A 431 8.87 -7.57 1.96
CA PHE A 431 9.02 -7.74 3.40
C PHE A 431 7.84 -8.50 3.98
N SER A 432 8.18 -9.43 4.86
CA SER A 432 7.26 -10.44 5.34
C SER A 432 7.51 -10.76 6.81
N ARG A 433 6.44 -10.93 7.59
CA ARG A 433 6.50 -11.34 8.99
C ARG A 433 5.97 -12.75 9.20
N VAL A 434 6.56 -13.46 10.14
CA VAL A 434 6.04 -14.71 10.69
C VAL A 434 5.29 -14.40 11.98
N TYR A 435 4.13 -15.04 12.15
CA TYR A 435 3.36 -15.01 13.39
C TYR A 435 3.10 -16.45 13.83
N GLU A 436 3.32 -16.75 15.11
CA GLU A 436 3.21 -18.10 15.68
C GLU A 436 1.81 -18.72 15.48
N ASP A 437 0.77 -17.89 15.48
CA ASP A 437 -0.63 -18.28 15.35
C ASP A 437 -1.12 -18.38 13.90
N LEU A 438 -0.28 -18.00 12.94
CA LEU A 438 -0.58 -18.14 11.51
C LEU A 438 0.10 -19.38 10.90
N PRO A 439 -0.49 -19.95 9.84
CA PRO A 439 0.18 -20.99 9.06
C PRO A 439 1.56 -20.52 8.57
N PRO A 440 2.51 -21.46 8.40
CA PRO A 440 3.81 -21.15 7.82
C PRO A 440 3.64 -20.37 6.53
N PHE A 441 4.57 -19.43 6.35
CA PHE A 441 4.63 -18.59 5.19
C PHE A 441 4.63 -19.41 3.89
N SER A 442 3.93 -18.94 2.87
CA SER A 442 3.83 -19.67 1.60
C SER A 442 5.09 -19.51 0.77
N ASP A 443 5.62 -20.60 0.22
CA ASP A 443 6.66 -20.59 -0.82
C ASP A 443 6.29 -19.58 -1.92
N THR A 444 7.07 -18.52 -2.07
CA THR A 444 6.89 -17.59 -3.19
C THR A 444 8.03 -17.67 -4.19
N PRO A 445 7.86 -17.19 -5.44
CA PRO A 445 8.93 -17.10 -6.42
C PRO A 445 9.65 -15.72 -6.40
N TYR A 446 9.48 -14.94 -5.34
CA TYR A 446 9.97 -13.57 -5.22
C TYR A 446 11.08 -13.49 -4.17
N ALA A 447 11.97 -12.52 -4.29
CA ALA A 447 12.91 -12.19 -3.22
C ALA A 447 12.12 -11.69 -1.99
N ASP A 448 12.21 -12.45 -0.90
CA ASP A 448 11.49 -12.20 0.34
C ASP A 448 12.44 -11.79 1.46
N TRP A 449 12.00 -10.81 2.25
CA TRP A 449 12.74 -10.31 3.41
C TRP A 449 11.94 -10.67 4.66
N VAL A 450 12.30 -11.80 5.27
CA VAL A 450 11.49 -12.49 6.26
C VAL A 450 11.97 -12.19 7.67
N LEU A 451 11.07 -11.64 8.47
CA LEU A 451 11.23 -11.36 9.89
C LEU A 451 10.49 -12.44 10.68
N GLY A 452 11.23 -13.32 11.34
CA GLY A 452 10.69 -14.28 12.29
C GLY A 452 10.13 -13.60 13.55
N SER A 453 9.53 -14.41 14.40
CA SER A 453 8.88 -14.02 15.64
C SER A 453 9.85 -14.12 16.83
N GLU A 454 9.32 -14.08 18.06
CA GLU A 454 10.11 -14.39 19.26
C GLU A 454 10.04 -15.89 19.65
N ALA A 455 9.33 -16.70 18.86
CA ALA A 455 9.05 -18.10 19.11
C ALA A 455 10.04 -19.03 18.38
N HIS A 456 9.80 -20.34 18.46
CA HIS A 456 10.55 -21.33 17.68
C HIS A 456 9.92 -21.47 16.30
N ASP A 457 10.46 -20.78 15.30
CA ASP A 457 9.84 -20.68 13.99
C ASP A 457 10.28 -21.78 13.02
N VAL A 458 9.38 -22.06 12.07
CA VAL A 458 9.68 -22.86 10.87
C VAL A 458 9.45 -21.94 9.67
N ILE A 459 10.55 -21.54 9.02
CA ILE A 459 10.59 -20.48 8.02
C ILE A 459 11.03 -21.07 6.67
N PRO A 460 10.08 -21.51 5.82
CA PRO A 460 10.33 -21.73 4.40
C PRO A 460 10.15 -20.42 3.62
N THR A 461 11.17 -19.99 2.88
CA THR A 461 11.07 -18.76 2.07
C THR A 461 10.65 -19.05 0.62
N GLY A 462 11.12 -20.16 0.05
CA GLY A 462 10.67 -20.66 -1.23
C GLY A 462 11.71 -20.49 -2.33
N ALA A 463 11.44 -19.67 -3.34
CA ALA A 463 12.38 -19.39 -4.41
C ALA A 463 12.55 -17.89 -4.59
N GLY A 464 13.73 -17.44 -5.00
CA GLY A 464 14.09 -16.03 -4.97
C GLY A 464 15.37 -15.86 -4.15
N ASP A 465 16.00 -14.68 -4.22
CA ASP A 465 17.16 -14.39 -3.39
C ASP A 465 16.68 -13.82 -2.06
N ASP A 466 16.52 -14.68 -1.06
CA ASP A 466 15.82 -14.37 0.19
C ASP A 466 16.77 -13.89 1.30
N MET A 467 16.24 -13.05 2.18
CA MET A 467 16.93 -12.55 3.38
C MET A 467 16.09 -12.87 4.62
N VAL A 468 16.63 -13.67 5.54
CA VAL A 468 15.90 -14.13 6.72
C VAL A 468 16.56 -13.64 7.99
N TYR A 469 15.77 -13.09 8.90
CA TYR A 469 16.11 -12.94 10.30
C TYR A 469 15.19 -13.86 11.11
N GLY A 470 15.74 -14.93 11.71
CA GLY A 470 14.97 -15.89 12.51
C GLY A 470 14.32 -15.27 13.74
N GLY A 471 15.04 -14.33 14.38
CA GLY A 471 14.58 -13.72 15.62
C GLY A 471 15.13 -14.43 16.84
N PRO A 472 14.58 -14.14 18.03
CA PRO A 472 14.76 -14.95 19.22
C PRO A 472 14.21 -16.37 19.02
N GLY A 473 14.78 -17.34 19.74
CA GLY A 473 14.32 -18.73 19.69
C GLY A 473 15.29 -19.67 18.96
N ASP A 474 14.92 -20.94 18.93
CA ASP A 474 15.60 -21.97 18.14
C ASP A 474 14.79 -22.20 16.85
N ASP A 475 15.29 -21.70 15.72
CA ASP A 475 14.53 -21.67 14.46
C ASP A 475 14.97 -22.77 13.47
N GLN A 476 14.06 -23.10 12.57
CA GLN A 476 14.32 -23.91 11.38
C GLN A 476 14.10 -23.06 10.14
N ILE A 477 15.18 -22.74 9.42
CA ILE A 477 15.15 -21.85 8.26
C ILE A 477 15.54 -22.62 7.01
N ASP A 478 14.69 -22.56 5.99
CA ASP A 478 14.92 -23.10 4.66
C ASP A 478 14.84 -21.97 3.62
N GLY A 479 15.99 -21.59 3.06
CA GLY A 479 16.08 -20.55 2.01
C GLY A 479 15.55 -21.02 0.65
N GLY A 480 15.46 -22.33 0.44
CA GLY A 480 14.96 -22.92 -0.79
C GLY A 480 15.85 -22.67 -2.03
N GLN A 481 15.31 -22.05 -3.08
CA GLN A 481 16.03 -21.83 -4.35
C GLN A 481 16.43 -20.38 -4.56
N GLY A 482 17.71 -20.06 -4.43
CA GLY A 482 18.25 -18.74 -4.77
C GLY A 482 19.65 -18.54 -4.23
N ASP A 483 20.09 -17.28 -4.19
CA ASP A 483 21.27 -16.87 -3.41
C ASP A 483 20.81 -16.29 -2.05
N ASP A 484 20.54 -17.17 -1.10
CA ASP A 484 19.84 -16.87 0.16
C ASP A 484 20.79 -16.47 1.29
N ALA A 485 20.28 -15.66 2.23
CA ALA A 485 21.06 -15.16 3.35
C ALA A 485 20.29 -15.19 4.69
N ALA A 486 20.98 -15.64 5.74
CA ALA A 486 20.51 -15.51 7.12
C ALA A 486 21.24 -14.37 7.83
N TYR A 487 20.47 -13.47 8.46
CA TYR A 487 20.93 -12.29 9.17
C TYR A 487 20.94 -12.51 10.69
N TYR A 488 22.01 -12.06 11.34
CA TYR A 488 22.23 -12.13 12.79
C TYR A 488 22.63 -10.75 13.33
N THR A 489 22.00 -10.29 14.43
CA THR A 489 22.18 -8.90 14.91
C THR A 489 23.53 -8.64 15.59
N GLY A 490 24.22 -9.69 16.04
CA GLY A 490 25.50 -9.63 16.76
C GLY A 490 26.74 -9.71 15.85
N GLN A 491 27.93 -9.63 16.47
CA GLN A 491 29.20 -9.83 15.75
C GLN A 491 29.44 -11.32 15.51
N ARG A 492 30.15 -11.70 14.44
CA ARG A 492 30.46 -13.09 14.10
C ARG A 492 31.00 -13.91 15.27
N LYS A 493 31.83 -13.31 16.12
CA LYS A 493 32.46 -13.96 17.31
C LYS A 493 31.45 -14.36 18.39
N ASP A 494 30.27 -13.74 18.40
CA ASP A 494 29.20 -13.99 19.36
C ASP A 494 28.40 -15.25 18.99
N TYR A 495 28.71 -15.90 17.86
CA TYR A 495 28.04 -17.09 17.36
C TYR A 495 28.98 -18.28 17.19
N GLU A 496 28.47 -19.47 17.49
CA GLU A 496 29.00 -20.73 17.02
C GLU A 496 28.38 -21.07 15.67
N VAL A 497 29.17 -21.50 14.70
CA VAL A 497 28.66 -21.97 13.40
C VAL A 497 29.25 -23.35 13.17
N VAL A 498 28.39 -24.35 13.04
CA VAL A 498 28.74 -25.75 12.79
C VAL A 498 28.11 -26.16 11.48
N ARG A 499 28.90 -26.68 10.54
CA ARG A 499 28.40 -27.20 9.26
C ARG A 499 28.27 -28.72 9.35
N GLU A 500 27.07 -29.25 9.15
CA GLU A 500 26.72 -30.67 9.24
C GLU A 500 25.97 -31.12 7.98
N ASP A 501 26.69 -31.78 7.06
CA ASP A 501 26.17 -32.20 5.74
C ASP A 501 25.54 -31.03 4.95
N GLU A 502 24.22 -31.04 4.75
CA GLU A 502 23.44 -29.99 4.07
C GLU A 502 22.92 -28.91 5.04
N ASN A 503 23.14 -29.07 6.35
CA ASN A 503 22.69 -28.13 7.37
C ASN A 503 23.83 -27.23 7.86
N VAL A 504 23.49 -25.99 8.20
CA VAL A 504 24.32 -25.10 9.01
C VAL A 504 23.60 -24.83 10.32
N ILE A 505 24.24 -25.16 11.43
CA ILE A 505 23.75 -24.85 12.77
C ILE A 505 24.45 -23.59 13.25
N VAL A 506 23.67 -22.55 13.53
CA VAL A 506 24.16 -21.32 14.14
C VAL A 506 23.67 -21.28 15.58
N THR A 507 24.53 -20.98 16.55
CA THR A 507 24.14 -20.89 17.95
C THR A 507 24.66 -19.60 18.55
N ALA A 508 23.75 -18.75 19.00
CA ALA A 508 24.07 -17.54 19.73
C ALA A 508 24.75 -17.91 21.06
N ARG A 509 25.96 -17.39 21.29
CA ARG A 509 26.69 -17.54 22.57
C ARG A 509 26.22 -16.51 23.60
N LYS A 510 25.49 -15.49 23.15
CA LYS A 510 24.96 -14.38 23.93
C LYS A 510 23.72 -13.84 23.20
N GLY A 511 22.71 -13.41 23.97
CA GLY A 511 21.46 -12.92 23.42
C GLY A 511 20.38 -13.99 23.49
N ASP A 512 19.31 -13.77 22.73
CA ASP A 512 18.09 -14.57 22.68
C ASP A 512 17.83 -15.23 21.32
N GLU A 513 18.64 -14.96 20.29
CA GLU A 513 18.64 -15.61 18.95
C GLU A 513 19.01 -17.12 18.96
N GLY A 514 18.90 -17.79 20.11
CA GLY A 514 18.97 -19.24 20.32
C GLY A 514 19.92 -20.07 19.43
N ARG A 515 19.41 -21.22 18.97
CA ARG A 515 20.10 -22.21 18.15
C ARG A 515 19.28 -22.53 16.89
N ASP A 516 19.74 -22.02 15.77
CA ASP A 516 19.07 -22.21 14.49
C ASP A 516 19.63 -23.40 13.72
N MET A 517 18.75 -24.01 12.92
CA MET A 517 19.09 -24.99 11.91
C MET A 517 18.73 -24.42 10.54
N LEU A 518 19.76 -24.21 9.72
CA LEU A 518 19.64 -23.62 8.39
C LEU A 518 19.87 -24.67 7.32
N VAL A 519 19.04 -24.68 6.28
CA VAL A 519 19.25 -25.42 5.04
C VAL A 519 19.06 -24.48 3.85
N ASN A 520 19.76 -24.75 2.75
CA ASN A 520 19.69 -23.93 1.53
C ASN A 520 19.94 -22.43 1.83
N ILE A 521 21.00 -22.13 2.58
CA ILE A 521 21.46 -20.75 2.82
C ILE A 521 22.89 -20.65 2.31
N GLU A 522 23.19 -19.64 1.51
CA GLU A 522 24.51 -19.43 0.91
C GLU A 522 25.37 -18.49 1.76
N ARG A 523 24.74 -17.56 2.50
CA ARG A 523 25.43 -16.49 3.24
C ARG A 523 24.90 -16.30 4.65
N LEU A 524 25.82 -16.14 5.60
CA LEU A 524 25.52 -15.67 6.95
C LEU A 524 25.97 -14.21 7.08
N ILE A 525 25.07 -13.31 7.43
CA ILE A 525 25.36 -11.88 7.61
C ILE A 525 25.34 -11.56 9.09
N PHE A 526 26.50 -11.17 9.62
CA PHE A 526 26.65 -10.67 10.97
C PHE A 526 26.82 -9.15 10.96
N LEU A 527 26.78 -8.52 12.14
CA LEU A 527 26.95 -7.07 12.29
C LEU A 527 28.26 -6.55 11.69
N ASP A 528 29.35 -7.33 11.78
CA ASP A 528 30.71 -6.93 11.41
C ASP A 528 31.25 -7.58 10.12
N MET A 529 30.61 -8.63 9.61
CA MET A 529 31.05 -9.32 8.39
C MET A 529 29.99 -10.25 7.79
N THR A 530 30.17 -10.62 6.53
CA THR A 530 29.45 -11.70 5.85
C THR A 530 30.35 -12.93 5.72
N GLU A 531 29.85 -14.12 6.07
CA GLU A 531 30.48 -15.41 5.85
C GLU A 531 29.73 -16.19 4.75
N THR A 532 30.41 -16.53 3.66
CA THR A 532 29.88 -17.44 2.64
C THR A 532 30.01 -18.88 3.13
N ILE A 533 28.91 -19.65 3.08
CA ILE A 533 28.85 -21.02 3.57
C ILE A 533 28.79 -22.08 2.46
N HIS A 534 28.44 -21.71 1.22
CA HIS A 534 28.47 -22.57 0.04
C HIS A 534 29.10 -21.91 -1.20
#